data_AF-A0A962YAN9-F1
#
_entry.id   AF-A0A962YAN9-F1
#
_cell.length_a   1.000
_cell.length_b   1.000
_cell.length_c   1.000
_cell.angle_alpha   90.00
_cell.angle_beta   90.00
_cell.angle_gamma   90.00
#
_symmetry.space_group_name_H-M   'P 1'
#
loop_
_entity.id
_entity.type
_entity.pdbx_description
1 polymer ?
#
loop_
_entity_poly.entity_id
_entity_poly.type
_entity_poly.pdbx_seq_one_letter_code
_entity_poly.pdbx_strand_id
1 'polypeptide(L)'
;MLKEHKKIAQSPRKLARHITRQYVLALMLLAMLTLSTNVILNRLIESQRSHAELSELASTQRILFQEAGIMVGRLVKEARSAADNNLLLDTVRRNLTQIVAELKATHERLESIAKTFRASPFLALPKNTEELIRPNWLEVKLHDFIHNVELLTTLDRKALNQRVHLWLSVGLSVAGNGQLTTAFESEMKEFNALTQANIDYLQKIHSALSTLMIVSLGLVGL
;
A
#
# COMPACT_ATOMS: atom_id res chain seq x y z
N MET A 1 21.08 0.69 76.10
CA MET A 1 20.51 -0.54 75.50
C MET A 1 19.29 -0.32 74.57
N LEU A 2 18.48 0.74 74.71
CA LEU A 2 17.33 0.98 73.79
C LEU A 2 17.70 1.37 72.33
N LYS A 3 18.95 1.75 72.04
CA LYS A 3 19.40 2.12 70.68
C LYS A 3 19.73 0.92 69.78
N GLU A 4 20.08 -0.23 70.34
CA GLU A 4 20.45 -1.42 69.55
C GLU A 4 19.22 -2.17 69.00
N HIS A 5 18.14 -2.27 69.76
CA HIS A 5 16.89 -2.88 69.29
C HIS A 5 16.23 -2.12 68.12
N LYS A 6 16.41 -0.80 68.02
CA LYS A 6 15.92 0.01 66.88
C LYS A 6 16.67 -0.30 65.57
N LYS A 7 17.94 -0.72 65.64
CA LYS A 7 18.77 -1.03 64.46
C LYS A 7 18.34 -2.35 63.81
N ILE A 8 17.94 -3.33 64.62
CA ILE A 8 17.49 -4.65 64.15
C ILE A 8 16.10 -4.55 63.49
N ALA A 9 15.19 -3.74 64.03
CA ALA A 9 13.85 -3.53 63.46
C ALA A 9 13.84 -2.70 62.15
N GLN A 10 14.91 -1.94 61.86
CA GLN A 10 15.02 -1.17 60.62
C GLN A 10 15.50 -2.00 59.41
N SER A 11 16.17 -3.14 59.67
CA SER A 11 16.69 -4.04 58.63
C SER A 11 15.58 -4.65 57.74
N PRO A 12 14.54 -5.31 58.29
CA PRO A 12 13.50 -5.95 57.46
C PRO A 12 12.65 -4.94 56.69
N ARG A 13 12.41 -3.74 57.24
CA ARG A 13 11.68 -2.67 56.52
C ARG A 13 12.47 -2.12 55.32
N LYS A 14 13.81 -2.03 55.42
CA LYS A 14 14.65 -1.62 54.28
C LYS A 14 14.70 -2.70 53.21
N LEU A 15 14.81 -3.98 53.61
CA LEU A 15 14.75 -5.12 52.70
C LEU A 15 13.41 -5.18 51.97
N ALA A 16 12.30 -5.10 52.69
CA ALA A 16 10.95 -5.11 52.12
C ALA A 16 10.76 -3.98 51.09
N ARG A 17 11.17 -2.74 51.42
CA ARG A 17 11.10 -1.61 50.46
C ARG A 17 11.97 -1.83 49.22
N HIS A 18 13.14 -2.43 49.36
CA HIS A 18 14.02 -2.73 48.24
C HIS A 18 13.39 -3.77 47.31
N ILE A 19 12.86 -4.86 47.87
CA ILE A 19 12.13 -5.90 47.15
C ILE A 19 10.90 -5.30 46.45
N THR A 20 10.06 -4.53 47.15
CA THR A 20 8.89 -3.87 46.54
C THR A 20 9.29 -2.96 45.38
N ARG A 21 10.38 -2.19 45.52
CA ARG A 21 10.86 -1.32 44.43
C ARG A 21 11.32 -2.13 43.22
N GLN A 22 12.04 -3.23 43.42
CA GLN A 22 12.47 -4.12 42.35
C GLN A 22 11.27 -4.78 41.64
N TYR A 23 10.29 -5.28 42.40
CA TYR A 23 9.05 -5.83 41.86
C TYR A 23 8.27 -4.80 41.03
N VAL A 24 8.13 -3.57 41.54
CA VAL A 24 7.46 -2.49 40.82
C VAL A 24 8.19 -2.13 39.53
N LEU A 25 9.53 -2.05 39.55
CA LEU A 25 10.34 -1.82 38.34
C LEU A 25 10.20 -2.96 37.32
N ALA A 26 10.22 -4.21 37.78
CA ALA A 26 10.04 -5.39 36.92
C ALA A 26 8.63 -5.40 36.28
N LEU A 27 7.59 -5.09 37.06
CA LEU A 27 6.22 -4.95 36.55
C LEU A 27 6.09 -3.80 35.55
N MET A 28 6.71 -2.64 35.81
CA MET A 28 6.73 -1.54 34.84
C MET A 28 7.43 -1.94 33.54
N LEU A 29 8.57 -2.63 33.62
CA LEU A 29 9.29 -3.13 32.45
C LEU A 29 8.43 -4.12 31.65
N LEU A 30 7.79 -5.09 32.31
CA LEU A 30 6.89 -6.05 31.68
C LEU A 30 5.68 -5.37 31.01
N ALA A 31 5.10 -4.35 31.67
CA ALA A 31 4.01 -3.57 31.11
C ALA A 31 4.46 -2.79 29.86
N MET A 32 5.64 -2.15 29.91
CA MET A 32 6.20 -1.46 28.73
C MET A 32 6.47 -2.43 27.58
N LEU A 33 7.08 -3.59 27.85
CA LEU A 33 7.36 -4.60 26.82
C LEU A 33 6.07 -5.14 26.19
N THR A 34 5.04 -5.38 27.01
CA THR A 34 3.74 -5.85 26.52
C THR A 34 3.06 -4.78 25.66
N LEU A 35 3.10 -3.51 26.08
CA LEU A 35 2.56 -2.40 25.31
C LEU A 35 3.31 -2.22 23.98
N SER A 36 4.64 -2.26 24.00
CA SER A 36 5.48 -2.20 22.80
C SER A 36 5.17 -3.34 21.84
N THR A 37 5.06 -4.57 22.33
CA THR A 37 4.70 -5.74 21.52
C THR A 37 3.32 -5.59 20.89
N ASN A 38 2.32 -5.12 21.64
CA ASN A 38 0.98 -4.86 21.10
C ASN A 38 1.00 -3.79 20.01
N VAL A 39 1.74 -2.69 20.23
CA VAL A 39 1.91 -1.63 19.21
C VAL A 39 2.55 -2.21 17.94
N ILE A 40 3.62 -3.00 18.07
CA ILE A 40 4.31 -3.59 16.91
C ILE A 40 3.41 -4.58 16.18
N LEU A 41 2.67 -5.42 16.89
CA LEU A 41 1.78 -6.41 16.27
C LEU A 41 0.66 -5.72 15.48
N ASN A 42 0.03 -4.70 16.06
CA ASN A 42 -0.99 -3.90 15.35
C ASN A 42 -0.41 -3.23 14.11
N ARG A 43 0.84 -2.75 14.17
CA ARG A 43 1.52 -2.17 13.00
C ARG A 43 1.87 -3.21 11.95
N LEU A 44 2.28 -4.41 12.35
CA LEU A 44 2.53 -5.52 11.43
C LEU A 44 1.25 -5.91 10.68
N ILE A 45 0.13 -6.04 11.41
CA ILE A 45 -1.18 -6.35 10.83
C ILE A 45 -1.60 -5.25 9.85
N GLU A 46 -1.47 -3.98 10.22
CA GLU A 46 -1.81 -2.86 9.34
C GLU A 46 -0.94 -2.86 8.08
N SER A 47 0.38 -3.05 8.23
CA SER A 47 1.31 -3.12 7.09
C SER A 47 0.98 -4.27 6.14
N GLN A 48 0.60 -5.45 6.66
CA GLN A 48 0.19 -6.59 5.85
C GLN A 48 -1.14 -6.33 5.14
N ARG A 49 -2.10 -5.70 5.81
CA ARG A 49 -3.38 -5.33 5.21
C ARG A 49 -3.19 -4.34 4.06
N SER A 50 -2.42 -3.28 4.29
CA SER A 50 -2.14 -2.30 3.24
C SER A 50 -1.33 -2.90 2.09
N HIS A 51 -0.43 -3.85 2.35
CA HIS A 51 0.27 -4.60 1.31
C HIS A 51 -0.70 -5.41 0.42
N ALA A 52 -1.61 -6.16 1.06
CA ALA A 52 -2.59 -6.95 0.35
C ALA A 52 -3.53 -6.06 -0.50
N GLU A 53 -3.99 -4.95 0.07
CA GLU A 53 -4.85 -3.99 -0.63
C GLU A 53 -4.13 -3.36 -1.83
N LEU A 54 -2.86 -2.96 -1.69
CA LEU A 54 -2.10 -2.41 -2.81
C LEU A 54 -1.85 -3.43 -3.92
N SER A 55 -1.53 -4.68 -3.56
CA SER A 55 -1.39 -5.76 -4.52
C SER A 55 -2.69 -6.01 -5.31
N GLU A 56 -3.83 -5.99 -4.62
CA GLU A 56 -5.16 -6.11 -5.23
C GLU A 56 -5.46 -4.94 -6.16
N LEU A 57 -5.21 -3.70 -5.72
CA LEU A 57 -5.42 -2.50 -6.54
C LEU A 57 -4.52 -2.49 -7.77
N ALA A 58 -3.27 -2.92 -7.65
CA ALA A 58 -2.38 -3.05 -8.81
C ALA A 58 -2.88 -4.08 -9.81
N SER A 59 -3.27 -5.26 -9.32
CA SER A 59 -3.82 -6.31 -10.18
C SER A 59 -5.08 -5.81 -10.92
N THR A 60 -5.94 -5.11 -10.19
CA THR A 60 -7.16 -4.49 -10.72
C THR A 60 -6.84 -3.45 -11.79
N GLN A 61 -5.92 -2.51 -11.49
CA GLN A 61 -5.49 -1.49 -12.45
C GLN A 61 -4.95 -2.12 -13.74
N ARG A 62 -4.17 -3.20 -13.63
CA ARG A 62 -3.64 -3.94 -14.79
C ARG A 62 -4.74 -4.54 -15.64
N ILE A 63 -5.71 -5.20 -15.02
CA ILE A 63 -6.86 -5.79 -15.70
C ILE A 63 -7.64 -4.70 -16.43
N LEU A 64 -7.95 -3.60 -15.75
CA LEU A 64 -8.68 -2.48 -16.32
C LEU A 64 -7.95 -1.84 -17.50
N PHE A 65 -6.62 -1.73 -17.46
CA PHE A 65 -5.85 -1.26 -18.62
C PHE A 65 -5.99 -2.19 -19.83
N GLN A 66 -5.88 -3.50 -19.62
CA GLN A 66 -6.05 -4.48 -20.69
C GLN A 66 -7.46 -4.45 -21.26
N GLU A 67 -8.47 -4.37 -20.40
CA GLU A 67 -9.87 -4.26 -20.79
C GLU A 67 -10.15 -2.98 -21.56
N ALA A 68 -9.62 -1.83 -21.11
CA ALA A 68 -9.72 -0.56 -21.82
C ALA A 68 -9.11 -0.66 -23.22
N GLY A 69 -7.94 -1.30 -23.36
CA GLY A 69 -7.32 -1.56 -24.66
C GLY A 69 -8.17 -2.38 -25.60
N ILE A 70 -8.73 -3.49 -25.10
CA ILE A 70 -9.62 -4.37 -25.86
C ILE A 70 -10.87 -3.60 -26.29
N MET A 71 -11.47 -2.81 -25.39
CA MET A 71 -12.67 -2.04 -25.67
C MET A 71 -12.41 -0.90 -26.67
N VAL A 72 -11.26 -0.24 -26.62
CA VAL A 72 -10.83 0.73 -27.65
C VAL A 72 -10.71 0.03 -29.01
N GLY A 73 -10.09 -1.14 -29.06
CA GLY A 73 -10.00 -1.93 -30.30
C GLY A 73 -11.38 -2.32 -30.86
N ARG A 74 -12.31 -2.71 -29.99
CA ARG A 74 -13.71 -2.99 -30.35
C ARG A 74 -14.42 -1.74 -30.85
N LEU A 75 -14.29 -0.61 -30.15
CA LEU A 75 -14.90 0.67 -30.51
C LEU A 75 -14.50 1.08 -31.94
N VAL A 76 -13.21 0.96 -32.23
CA VAL A 76 -12.65 1.23 -33.56
C VAL A 76 -13.21 0.27 -34.62
N LYS A 77 -13.29 -1.03 -34.32
CA LYS A 77 -13.80 -2.03 -35.25
C LYS A 77 -15.27 -1.78 -35.59
N GLU A 78 -16.09 -1.49 -34.57
CA GLU A 78 -17.51 -1.19 -34.75
C GLU A 78 -17.72 0.13 -35.50
N ALA A 79 -16.90 1.16 -35.24
CA ALA A 79 -16.96 2.42 -35.98
C ALA A 79 -16.70 2.26 -37.49
N ARG A 80 -15.84 1.30 -37.85
CA ARG A 80 -15.47 0.96 -39.24
C ARG A 80 -16.44 0.00 -39.93
N SER A 81 -17.20 -0.78 -39.18
CA SER A 81 -18.20 -1.68 -39.75
C SER A 81 -19.19 -0.87 -40.58
N ALA A 82 -19.53 -1.30 -41.79
CA ALA A 82 -20.49 -0.60 -42.67
C ALA A 82 -21.95 -0.75 -42.18
N ALA A 83 -22.21 -1.68 -41.27
CA ALA A 83 -23.52 -1.85 -40.65
C ALA A 83 -23.83 -0.64 -39.76
N ASP A 84 -25.05 -0.12 -39.86
CA ASP A 84 -25.53 1.04 -39.09
C ASP A 84 -25.87 0.67 -37.63
N ASN A 85 -25.00 -0.14 -37.01
CA ASN A 85 -25.26 -0.78 -35.73
C ASN A 85 -24.87 0.14 -34.56
N ASN A 86 -25.51 1.31 -34.49
CA ASN A 86 -25.26 2.34 -33.48
C ASN A 86 -25.43 1.80 -32.04
N LEU A 87 -26.31 0.82 -31.83
CA LEU A 87 -26.52 0.15 -30.54
C LEU A 87 -25.26 -0.54 -30.00
N LEU A 88 -24.50 -1.23 -30.85
CA LEU A 88 -23.26 -1.89 -30.43
C LEU A 88 -22.18 -0.86 -30.10
N LEU A 89 -22.05 0.18 -30.93
CA LEU A 89 -21.11 1.28 -30.70
C LEU A 89 -21.37 1.97 -29.36
N ASP A 90 -22.63 2.28 -29.06
CA ASP A 90 -23.03 2.91 -27.80
C ASP A 90 -22.88 1.99 -26.59
N THR A 91 -23.01 0.68 -26.78
CA THR A 91 -22.72 -0.30 -25.73
C THR A 91 -21.22 -0.36 -25.43
N VAL A 92 -20.36 -0.38 -26.45
CA VAL A 92 -18.91 -0.34 -26.26
C VAL A 92 -18.48 0.97 -25.60
N ARG A 93 -19.05 2.11 -25.99
CA ARG A 93 -18.79 3.41 -25.34
C ARG A 93 -19.16 3.41 -23.86
N ARG A 94 -20.33 2.88 -23.50
CA ARG A 94 -20.76 2.79 -22.10
C ARG A 94 -19.81 1.92 -21.28
N ASN A 95 -19.43 0.75 -21.79
CA ASN A 95 -18.48 -0.13 -21.12
C ASN A 95 -17.10 0.54 -20.95
N LEU A 96 -16.62 1.24 -21.99
CA LEU A 96 -15.36 1.96 -21.93
C LEU A 96 -15.40 3.12 -20.91
N THR A 97 -16.53 3.83 -20.83
CA THR A 97 -16.75 4.89 -19.84
C THR A 97 -16.75 4.32 -18.41
N GLN A 98 -17.36 3.15 -18.20
CA GLN A 98 -17.34 2.47 -16.92
C GLN A 98 -15.91 2.06 -16.52
N ILE A 99 -15.15 1.45 -17.43
CA ILE A 99 -13.74 1.07 -17.17
C ILE A 99 -12.91 2.29 -16.80
N VAL A 100 -13.11 3.43 -17.47
CA VAL A 100 -12.42 4.67 -17.10
C VAL A 100 -12.78 5.14 -15.70
N ALA A 101 -14.07 5.11 -15.33
CA ALA A 101 -14.49 5.48 -13.98
C ALA A 101 -13.85 4.57 -12.92
N GLU A 102 -13.77 3.27 -13.19
CA GLU A 102 -13.10 2.30 -12.32
C GLU A 102 -11.58 2.54 -12.24
N LEU A 103 -10.93 2.90 -13.36
CA LEU A 103 -9.50 3.28 -13.38
C LEU A 103 -9.23 4.51 -12.51
N LYS A 104 -10.09 5.53 -12.58
CA LYS A 104 -9.99 6.74 -11.75
C LYS A 104 -10.16 6.40 -10.27
N ALA A 105 -11.20 5.66 -9.91
CA ALA A 105 -11.46 5.28 -8.53
C ALA A 105 -10.33 4.42 -7.93
N THR A 106 -9.80 3.47 -8.71
CA THR A 106 -8.67 2.63 -8.29
C THR A 106 -7.41 3.46 -8.07
N HIS A 107 -7.15 4.43 -8.96
CA HIS A 107 -6.03 5.33 -8.84
C HIS A 107 -6.12 6.25 -7.60
N GLU A 108 -7.28 6.87 -7.37
CA GLU A 108 -7.53 7.70 -6.18
C GLU A 108 -7.32 6.90 -4.89
N ARG A 109 -7.79 5.64 -4.87
CA ARG A 109 -7.60 4.74 -3.72
C ARG A 109 -6.12 4.41 -3.50
N LEU A 110 -5.39 4.12 -4.57
CA LEU A 110 -3.95 3.86 -4.51
C LEU A 110 -3.18 5.09 -3.98
N GLU A 111 -3.54 6.29 -4.43
CA GLU A 111 -2.96 7.55 -3.95
C GLU A 111 -3.24 7.77 -2.45
N SER A 112 -4.46 7.47 -2.00
CA SER A 112 -4.84 7.60 -0.58
C SER A 112 -4.04 6.69 0.34
N ILE A 113 -3.77 5.46 -0.10
CA ILE A 113 -2.95 4.49 0.63
C ILE A 113 -1.50 4.97 0.63
N ALA A 114 -0.97 5.39 -0.52
CA ALA A 114 0.38 5.93 -0.63
C ALA A 114 0.58 7.14 0.29
N LYS A 115 -0.39 8.06 0.39
CA LYS A 115 -0.37 9.20 1.33
C LYS A 115 -0.32 8.72 2.78
N THR A 116 -1.10 7.69 3.13
CA THR A 116 -1.11 7.10 4.47
C THR A 116 0.25 6.49 4.84
N PHE A 117 0.90 5.81 3.89
CA PHE A 117 2.27 5.32 4.07
C PHE A 117 3.28 6.45 4.30
N ARG A 118 3.23 7.51 3.47
CA ARG A 118 4.15 8.66 3.60
C ARG A 118 3.99 9.41 4.92
N ALA A 119 2.77 9.52 5.42
CA ALA A 119 2.49 10.20 6.68
C ALA A 119 2.91 9.40 7.92
N SER A 120 3.25 8.11 7.78
CA SER A 120 3.58 7.26 8.92
C SER A 120 5.07 7.37 9.28
N PRO A 121 5.44 7.92 10.45
CA PRO A 121 6.83 8.10 10.86
C PRO A 121 7.57 6.78 11.10
N PHE A 122 6.85 5.68 11.26
CA PHE A 122 7.40 4.34 11.44
C PHE A 122 7.55 3.57 10.12
N LEU A 123 6.96 4.09 9.03
CA LEU A 123 7.07 3.55 7.67
C LEU A 123 7.90 4.49 6.79
N ALA A 124 8.67 5.40 7.40
CA ALA A 124 9.52 6.35 6.70
C ALA A 124 10.33 5.58 5.66
N LEU A 125 9.92 5.73 4.41
CA LEU A 125 10.56 5.01 3.33
C LEU A 125 12.03 5.48 3.31
N PRO A 126 13.01 4.59 3.04
CA PRO A 126 14.41 4.99 3.01
C PRO A 126 14.56 6.21 2.08
N LYS A 127 15.19 7.31 2.54
CA LYS A 127 15.20 8.65 1.90
C LYS A 127 15.32 8.67 0.36
N ASN A 128 15.94 7.66 -0.23
CA ASN A 128 16.09 7.46 -1.67
C ASN A 128 14.76 7.14 -2.40
N THR A 129 13.70 6.85 -1.68
CA THR A 129 12.35 6.54 -2.22
C THR A 129 11.44 7.74 -2.27
N GLU A 130 11.76 8.85 -1.60
CA GLU A 130 11.03 10.12 -1.79
C GLU A 130 11.17 10.62 -3.25
N GLU A 131 12.27 10.29 -3.93
CA GLU A 131 12.44 10.54 -5.38
C GLU A 131 11.61 9.60 -6.25
N LEU A 132 11.28 8.40 -5.75
CA LEU A 132 10.42 7.43 -6.45
C LEU A 132 8.96 7.90 -6.53
N ILE A 133 8.60 8.91 -5.73
CA ILE A 133 7.24 9.44 -5.64
C ILE A 133 7.18 10.96 -5.94
N ARG A 134 8.05 11.40 -6.86
CA ARG A 134 7.93 12.67 -7.61
C ARG A 134 6.82 12.58 -8.67
N PRO A 135 6.38 13.69 -9.32
CA PRO A 135 5.27 13.67 -10.28
C PRO A 135 5.55 12.61 -11.31
N ASN A 136 4.84 11.49 -11.15
CA ASN A 136 5.25 10.25 -11.75
C ASN A 136 4.97 10.45 -13.22
N TRP A 137 5.99 10.35 -14.06
CA TRP A 137 5.75 10.27 -15.50
C TRP A 137 4.68 9.20 -15.81
N LEU A 138 4.54 8.18 -14.94
CA LEU A 138 3.45 7.21 -14.93
C LEU A 138 2.07 7.81 -14.61
N GLU A 139 1.96 8.72 -13.65
CA GLU A 139 0.74 9.45 -13.31
C GLU A 139 0.32 10.35 -14.49
N VAL A 140 1.27 11.07 -15.09
CA VAL A 140 1.02 11.84 -16.31
C VAL A 140 0.55 10.91 -17.44
N LYS A 141 1.22 9.77 -17.65
CA LYS A 141 0.83 8.80 -18.69
C LYS A 141 -0.51 8.14 -18.42
N LEU A 142 -0.85 7.87 -17.17
CA LEU A 142 -2.15 7.35 -16.76
C LEU A 142 -3.25 8.38 -17.00
N HIS A 143 -3.01 9.63 -16.63
CA HIS A 143 -3.96 10.72 -16.86
C HIS A 143 -4.15 10.97 -18.35
N ASP A 144 -3.06 11.02 -19.13
CA ASP A 144 -3.11 11.09 -20.58
C ASP A 144 -3.91 9.93 -21.16
N PHE A 145 -3.65 8.69 -20.71
CA PHE A 145 -4.39 7.52 -21.16
C PHE A 145 -5.88 7.63 -20.87
N ILE A 146 -6.25 7.93 -19.62
CA ILE A 146 -7.62 8.14 -19.19
C ILE A 146 -8.29 9.22 -20.03
N HIS A 147 -7.67 10.38 -20.15
CA HIS A 147 -8.19 11.51 -20.92
C HIS A 147 -8.43 11.15 -22.39
N ASN A 148 -7.49 10.42 -22.99
CA ASN A 148 -7.60 9.98 -24.37
C ASN A 148 -8.73 8.96 -24.56
N VAL A 149 -8.91 8.04 -23.62
CA VAL A 149 -10.01 7.08 -23.63
C VAL A 149 -11.36 7.79 -23.47
N GLU A 150 -11.46 8.78 -22.58
CA GLU A 150 -12.66 9.63 -22.45
C GLU A 150 -12.96 10.41 -23.72
N LEU A 151 -11.93 10.95 -24.37
CA LEU A 151 -12.11 11.66 -25.62
C LEU A 151 -12.70 10.71 -26.68
N LEU A 152 -12.23 9.46 -26.76
CA LEU A 152 -12.74 8.47 -27.70
C LEU A 152 -14.23 8.13 -27.47
N THR A 153 -14.71 8.12 -26.23
CA THR A 153 -16.13 7.85 -25.97
C THR A 153 -17.04 8.99 -26.44
N THR A 154 -16.52 10.21 -26.56
CA THR A 154 -17.27 11.39 -27.00
C THR A 154 -17.25 11.63 -28.52
N LEU A 155 -16.26 11.09 -29.24
CA LEU A 155 -16.13 11.29 -30.69
C LEU A 155 -17.27 10.63 -31.46
N ASP A 156 -17.77 11.30 -32.50
CA ASP A 156 -18.72 10.72 -33.44
C ASP A 156 -18.05 9.66 -34.35
N ARG A 157 -18.87 8.89 -35.08
CA ARG A 157 -18.36 7.79 -35.92
C ARG A 157 -17.41 8.26 -37.03
N LYS A 158 -17.65 9.45 -37.60
CA LYS A 158 -16.78 10.04 -38.64
C LYS A 158 -15.42 10.43 -38.07
N ALA A 159 -15.39 11.11 -36.92
CA ALA A 159 -14.17 11.50 -36.25
C ALA A 159 -13.39 10.29 -35.74
N LEU A 160 -14.08 9.27 -35.20
CA LEU A 160 -13.47 7.99 -34.86
C LEU A 160 -12.75 7.42 -36.07
N ASN A 161 -13.45 7.23 -37.20
CA ASN A 161 -12.89 6.66 -38.43
C ASN A 161 -11.66 7.41 -38.97
N GLN A 162 -11.67 8.76 -38.94
CA GLN A 162 -10.54 9.58 -39.38
C GLN A 162 -9.34 9.50 -38.43
N ARG A 163 -9.58 9.41 -37.12
CA ARG A 163 -8.52 9.42 -36.11
C ARG A 163 -8.00 8.04 -35.75
N VAL A 164 -8.65 6.94 -36.19
CA VAL A 164 -8.25 5.56 -35.85
C VAL A 164 -6.77 5.29 -36.08
N HIS A 165 -6.20 5.79 -37.18
CA HIS A 165 -4.83 5.45 -37.57
C HIS A 165 -3.78 5.92 -36.56
N LEU A 166 -4.05 7.05 -35.89
CA LEU A 166 -3.19 7.59 -34.83
C LEU A 166 -3.35 6.76 -33.55
N TRP A 167 -4.57 6.35 -33.21
CA TRP A 167 -4.89 5.71 -31.93
C TRP A 167 -4.76 4.19 -31.91
N LEU A 168 -4.84 3.50 -33.04
CA LEU A 168 -4.61 2.05 -33.07
C LEU A 168 -3.19 1.73 -32.58
N SER A 169 -2.22 2.58 -32.93
CA SER A 169 -0.84 2.48 -32.48
C SER A 169 -0.70 2.77 -30.98
N VAL A 170 -1.41 3.77 -30.45
CA VAL A 170 -1.35 4.16 -29.03
C VAL A 170 -2.12 3.19 -28.13
N GLY A 171 -3.32 2.76 -28.51
CA GLY A 171 -4.15 1.82 -27.74
C GLY A 171 -3.53 0.42 -27.66
N LEU A 172 -2.95 -0.09 -28.76
CA LEU A 172 -2.21 -1.36 -28.74
C LEU A 172 -0.87 -1.22 -27.98
N SER A 173 -0.18 -0.09 -28.13
CA SER A 173 1.10 0.17 -27.47
C SER A 173 0.96 0.47 -25.97
N VAL A 174 -0.19 0.93 -25.48
CA VAL A 174 -0.36 1.27 -24.06
C VAL A 174 -1.04 0.14 -23.29
N ALA A 175 -2.05 -0.52 -23.86
CA ALA A 175 -2.82 -1.54 -23.16
C ALA A 175 -2.39 -2.99 -23.43
N GLY A 176 -1.78 -3.28 -24.58
CA GLY A 176 -1.48 -4.66 -25.00
C GLY A 176 -0.15 -5.22 -24.53
N ASN A 177 0.89 -4.38 -24.48
CA ASN A 177 2.29 -4.73 -24.12
C ASN A 177 3.05 -3.49 -23.57
N GLY A 178 2.32 -2.53 -23.01
CA GLY A 178 2.78 -1.16 -22.97
C GLY A 178 3.79 -0.81 -21.91
N GLN A 179 4.65 0.16 -22.26
CA GLN A 179 5.55 0.86 -21.33
C GLN A 179 4.82 1.29 -20.05
N LEU A 180 3.53 1.64 -20.14
CA LEU A 180 2.70 2.00 -18.97
C LEU A 180 2.50 0.81 -18.03
N THR A 181 2.08 -0.34 -18.55
CA THR A 181 1.88 -1.56 -17.74
C THR A 181 3.19 -2.04 -17.14
N THR A 182 4.27 -2.06 -17.92
CA THR A 182 5.60 -2.47 -17.43
C THR A 182 6.14 -1.50 -16.36
N ALA A 183 5.91 -0.20 -16.54
CA ALA A 183 6.32 0.80 -15.57
C ALA A 183 5.52 0.72 -14.28
N PHE A 184 4.21 0.53 -14.40
CA PHE A 184 3.33 0.28 -13.26
C PHE A 184 3.72 -0.99 -12.52
N GLU A 185 4.04 -2.09 -13.23
CA GLU A 185 4.55 -3.33 -12.64
C GLU A 185 5.90 -3.13 -11.96
N SER A 186 6.80 -2.33 -12.55
CA SER A 186 8.11 -2.01 -11.96
C SER A 186 7.94 -1.21 -10.67
N GLU A 187 7.12 -0.17 -10.69
CA GLU A 187 6.85 0.66 -9.51
C GLU A 187 6.17 -0.14 -8.42
N MET A 188 5.20 -0.98 -8.77
CA MET A 188 4.53 -1.84 -7.80
C MET A 188 5.46 -2.93 -7.25
N LYS A 189 6.39 -3.46 -8.05
CA LYS A 189 7.41 -4.41 -7.59
C LYS A 189 8.34 -3.75 -6.57
N GLU A 190 8.76 -2.52 -6.82
CA GLU A 190 9.59 -1.76 -5.90
C GLU A 190 8.84 -1.42 -4.60
N PHE A 191 7.59 -0.98 -4.71
CA PHE A 191 6.71 -0.75 -3.57
C PHE A 191 6.52 -2.03 -2.73
N ASN A 192 6.31 -3.17 -3.38
CA ASN A 192 6.20 -4.47 -2.73
C ASN A 192 7.49 -4.86 -2.00
N ALA A 193 8.65 -4.64 -2.61
CA ALA A 193 9.94 -4.90 -1.98
C ALA A 193 10.15 -4.04 -0.72
N LEU A 194 9.77 -2.77 -0.77
CA LEU A 194 9.84 -1.85 0.37
C LEU A 194 8.89 -2.28 1.50
N THR A 195 7.67 -2.65 1.15
CA THR A 195 6.68 -3.12 2.13
C THR A 195 7.12 -4.42 2.80
N GLN A 196 7.67 -5.35 2.02
CA GLN A 196 8.24 -6.59 2.56
C GLN A 196 9.42 -6.33 3.49
N ALA A 197 10.34 -5.43 3.12
CA ALA A 197 11.47 -5.06 3.97
C ALA A 197 11.00 -4.47 5.32
N ASN A 198 9.93 -3.67 5.31
CA ASN A 198 9.32 -3.14 6.53
C ASN A 198 8.68 -4.24 7.41
N ILE A 199 7.96 -5.18 6.80
CA ILE A 199 7.41 -6.36 7.50
C ILE A 199 8.54 -7.15 8.17
N ASP A 200 9.61 -7.44 7.43
CA ASP A 200 10.76 -8.18 7.95
C ASP A 200 11.45 -7.44 9.11
N TYR A 201 11.54 -6.11 9.02
CA TYR A 201 12.09 -5.28 10.08
C TYR A 201 11.24 -5.33 11.37
N LEU A 202 9.91 -5.17 11.24
CA LEU A 202 8.99 -5.27 12.37
C LEU A 202 9.03 -6.66 13.03
N GLN A 203 9.13 -7.72 12.23
CA GLN A 203 9.28 -9.09 12.73
C GLN A 203 10.58 -9.27 13.53
N LYS A 204 11.70 -8.70 13.06
CA LYS A 204 12.98 -8.72 13.81
C LYS A 204 12.86 -8.01 15.16
N ILE A 205 12.25 -6.82 15.19
CA ILE A 205 12.02 -6.11 16.47
C ILE A 205 11.12 -6.94 17.40
N HIS A 206 10.01 -7.46 16.87
CA HIS A 206 9.09 -8.28 17.65
C HIS A 206 9.78 -9.52 18.25
N SER A 207 10.60 -10.21 17.46
CA SER A 207 11.40 -11.35 17.92
C SER A 207 12.37 -10.94 19.02
N ALA A 208 13.12 -9.84 18.83
CA ALA A 208 14.07 -9.35 19.83
C ALA A 208 13.38 -8.96 21.16
N LEU A 209 12.23 -8.28 21.10
CA LEU A 209 11.43 -7.93 22.27
C LEU A 209 10.87 -9.16 22.98
N SER A 210 10.43 -10.17 22.21
CA SER A 210 9.94 -11.43 22.77
C SER A 210 11.05 -12.19 23.49
N THR A 211 12.26 -12.26 22.92
CA THR A 211 13.43 -12.82 23.58
C THR A 211 13.77 -12.06 24.86
N LEU A 212 13.77 -10.72 24.83
CA LEU A 212 14.05 -9.90 25.99
C LEU A 212 13.00 -10.11 27.09
N MET A 213 11.72 -10.26 26.73
CA MET A 213 10.64 -10.57 27.66
C MET A 213 10.86 -11.94 28.32
N ILE A 214 11.19 -12.99 27.56
CA ILE A 214 11.50 -14.33 28.10
C ILE A 214 12.69 -14.28 29.06
N VAL A 215 13.79 -13.60 28.67
CA VAL A 215 14.97 -13.45 29.52
C VAL A 215 14.63 -12.68 30.80
N SER A 216 13.84 -11.61 30.71
CA SER A 216 13.43 -10.83 31.88
C SER A 216 12.56 -11.63 32.84
N LEU A 217 11.65 -12.47 32.34
CA LEU A 217 10.83 -13.38 33.16
C LEU A 217 11.70 -14.46 33.83
N GLY A 218 12.68 -15.02 33.11
CA GLY A 218 13.64 -15.98 33.66
C GLY A 218 14.49 -15.38 34.78
N LEU A 219 14.94 -14.13 34.64
CA LEU A 219 15.72 -13.42 35.65
C LEU A 219 14.91 -13.02 36.89
N VAL A 220 13.60 -12.85 36.78
CA VAL A 220 12.70 -12.54 37.91
C VAL A 220 12.25 -13.80 38.64
N GLY A 221 12.18 -14.95 37.95
CA GLY A 221 11.81 -16.25 38.52
C GLY A 221 12.94 -17.01 39.23
N LEU A 222 14.20 -16.62 39.00
CA LEU A 222 15.41 -17.11 39.68
C LEU A 222 15.75 -16.21 40.88
#